data_AF-A0A928P464-F1
#
_entry.id   AF-A0A928P464-F1
#
_cell.length_a   1.000
_cell.length_b   1.000
_cell.length_c   1.000
_cell.angle_alpha   90.00
_cell.angle_beta   90.00
_cell.angle_gamma   90.00
#
_symmetry.space_group_name_H-M   'P 1'
#
loop_
_entity.id
_entity.type
_entity.pdbx_description
1 polymer ?
#
loop_
_entity_poly.entity_id
_entity_poly.type
_entity_poly.pdbx_seq_one_letter_code
_entity_poly.pdbx_strand_id
1 'polypeptide(L)'
;MEFTKEEFDIMIDEMLNREQCCKDMLTVILDKTLDKFIKSWCYKAKIKYNIDLSEDAKTYIYIHFYETVIPKFLLKNGINGPVNYDPEGFSHWLCRVAKRTFINFMKEELLFSSRVISTDDELLKFITAEVIGLEKNLDEAETRQRLRKIFSIVINLRMSIYKKLTWLLEFLLIINHNSKKIEANRIMEKVFSDKSLFSMYCTVLVLIENIPWLSITEEEKAVLIAGLEKSYDENQKYADVKYSEFYMKKGPISSISDWINRVNDMIKKELKK
;
A
#
# COMPACT_ATOMS: atom_id res chain seq x y z
N MET A 1 9.59 1.86 -1.14
CA MET A 1 10.70 2.29 -1.99
C MET A 1 11.53 1.04 -2.19
N GLU A 2 11.73 0.58 -3.42
CA GLU A 2 12.75 -0.43 -3.69
C GLU A 2 14.12 0.28 -3.71
N PHE A 3 15.05 -0.17 -2.88
CA PHE A 3 16.46 0.17 -3.05
C PHE A 3 17.00 -0.70 -4.19
N THR A 4 17.74 -0.13 -5.12
CA THR A 4 18.53 -0.99 -6.01
C THR A 4 19.59 -1.71 -5.17
N LYS A 5 20.00 -2.89 -5.63
CA LYS A 5 21.01 -3.70 -4.94
C LYS A 5 22.32 -2.92 -4.76
N GLU A 6 22.74 -2.19 -5.79
CA GLU A 6 23.96 -1.38 -5.78
C GLU A 6 23.87 -0.19 -4.81
N GLU A 7 22.76 0.54 -4.78
CA GLU A 7 22.55 1.63 -3.81
C GLU A 7 22.55 1.10 -2.37
N PHE A 8 21.93 -0.06 -2.15
CA PHE A 8 21.85 -0.69 -0.83
C PHE A 8 23.22 -1.17 -0.33
N ASP A 9 24.04 -1.74 -1.23
CA ASP A 9 25.36 -2.23 -0.88
C ASP A 9 26.31 -1.06 -0.52
N ILE A 10 26.31 0.02 -1.31
CA ILE A 10 27.08 1.25 -0.99
C ILE A 10 26.66 1.83 0.37
N MET A 11 25.36 1.90 0.61
CA MET A 11 24.78 2.41 1.85
C MET A 11 25.22 1.59 3.07
N ILE A 12 25.19 0.25 2.98
CA ILE A 12 25.65 -0.62 4.07
C ILE A 12 27.13 -0.42 4.34
N ASP A 13 27.95 -0.36 3.28
CA ASP A 13 29.40 -0.18 3.41
C ASP A 13 29.75 1.16 4.06
N GLU A 14 29.02 2.23 3.73
CA GLU A 14 29.17 3.54 4.39
C GLU A 14 28.74 3.50 5.87
N MET A 15 27.63 2.82 6.19
CA MET A 15 27.12 2.69 7.55
C MET A 15 28.05 1.88 8.46
N LEU A 16 28.72 0.84 7.94
CA LEU A 16 29.62 -0.01 8.72
C LEU A 16 31.01 0.61 8.92
N ASN A 17 31.45 1.49 8.02
CA ASN A 17 32.81 2.02 8.05
C ASN A 17 32.95 3.38 8.78
N ARG A 18 31.85 4.09 9.08
CA ARG A 18 31.89 5.43 9.71
C ARG A 18 30.67 5.71 10.61
N GLU A 19 30.91 5.89 11.91
CA GLU A 19 29.85 6.10 12.91
C GLU A 19 29.03 7.38 12.68
N GLN A 20 29.66 8.50 12.32
CA GLN A 20 28.95 9.76 12.04
C GLN A 20 28.15 9.69 10.73
N CYS A 21 28.70 9.09 9.67
CA CYS A 21 28.01 8.94 8.38
C CYS A 21 26.81 7.98 8.48
N CYS A 22 26.86 7.00 9.39
CA CYS A 22 25.76 6.09 9.65
C CYS A 22 24.48 6.83 10.09
N LYS A 23 24.59 7.85 10.96
CA LYS A 23 23.42 8.60 11.47
C LYS A 23 22.78 9.46 10.39
N ASP A 24 23.59 10.18 9.62
CA ASP A 24 23.10 11.05 8.54
C ASP A 24 22.45 10.22 7.43
N MET A 25 23.09 9.13 7.01
CA MET A 25 22.55 8.22 6.00
C MET A 25 21.25 7.56 6.46
N LEU A 26 21.21 7.07 7.70
CA LEU A 26 20.01 6.47 8.26
C LEU A 26 18.87 7.48 8.38
N THR A 27 19.14 8.73 8.76
CA THR A 27 18.12 9.81 8.73
C THR A 27 17.50 9.94 7.36
N VAL A 28 18.33 10.06 6.30
CA VAL A 28 17.85 10.21 4.92
C VAL A 28 17.00 9.02 4.49
N ILE A 29 17.42 7.81 4.85
CA ILE A 29 16.68 6.58 4.56
C ILE A 29 15.32 6.59 5.26
N LEU A 30 15.31 6.87 6.56
CA LEU A 30 14.09 6.86 7.35
C LEU A 30 13.13 7.97 6.88
N ASP A 31 13.63 9.15 6.50
CA ASP A 31 12.81 10.23 5.94
C ASP A 31 12.17 9.81 4.63
N LYS A 32 12.94 9.24 3.71
CA LYS A 32 12.42 8.76 2.41
C LYS A 32 11.43 7.62 2.58
N THR A 33 11.65 6.74 3.55
CA THR A 33 10.95 5.45 3.65
C THR A 33 9.74 5.52 4.59
N LEU A 34 9.85 6.23 5.70
CA LEU A 34 8.91 6.16 6.82
C LEU A 34 8.14 7.46 7.08
N ASP A 35 8.61 8.62 6.63
CA ASP A 35 8.00 9.93 6.97
C ASP A 35 6.48 9.97 6.67
N LYS A 36 6.08 9.47 5.48
CA LYS A 36 4.66 9.37 5.12
C LYS A 36 3.86 8.42 6.01
N PHE A 37 4.49 7.31 6.44
CA PHE A 37 3.85 6.34 7.33
C PHE A 37 3.70 6.91 8.73
N ILE A 38 4.75 7.50 9.29
CA ILE A 38 4.75 8.13 10.61
C ILE A 38 3.70 9.25 10.67
N LYS A 39 3.64 10.14 9.67
CA LYS A 39 2.60 11.18 9.58
C LYS A 39 1.19 10.60 9.53
N SER A 40 0.98 9.55 8.74
CA SER A 40 -0.31 8.84 8.66
C SER A 40 -0.69 8.20 9.99
N TRP A 41 0.27 7.57 10.68
CA TRP A 41 0.07 6.95 11.99
C TRP A 41 -0.26 7.99 13.06
N CYS A 42 0.47 9.10 13.10
CA CYS A 42 0.24 10.23 14.02
C CYS A 42 -1.12 10.88 13.79
N TYR A 43 -1.52 11.12 12.53
CA TYR A 43 -2.83 11.69 12.22
C TYR A 43 -3.97 10.80 12.75
N LYS A 44 -3.88 9.49 12.57
CA LYS A 44 -4.88 8.54 13.06
C LYS A 44 -4.90 8.44 14.58
N ALA A 45 -3.72 8.47 15.21
CA ALA A 45 -3.62 8.57 16.65
C ALA A 45 -4.23 9.88 17.17
N LYS A 46 -3.99 11.02 16.50
CA LYS A 46 -4.53 12.34 16.86
C LYS A 46 -6.05 12.41 16.76
N ILE A 47 -6.68 11.77 15.77
CA ILE A 47 -8.15 11.65 15.75
C ILE A 47 -8.67 10.99 17.04
N LYS A 48 -7.91 10.03 17.59
CA LYS A 48 -8.30 9.28 18.79
C LYS A 48 -7.88 9.97 20.10
N TYR A 49 -6.76 10.69 20.12
CA TYR A 49 -6.14 11.21 21.34
C TYR A 49 -5.99 12.75 21.39
N ASN A 50 -6.18 13.45 20.27
CA ASN A 50 -6.09 14.92 20.13
C ASN A 50 -4.76 15.55 20.60
N ILE A 51 -3.62 14.90 20.36
CA ILE A 51 -2.27 15.38 20.71
C ILE A 51 -1.43 15.55 19.43
N ASP A 52 -0.59 16.58 19.37
CA ASP A 52 0.38 16.79 18.30
C ASP A 52 1.72 16.15 18.67
N LEU A 53 2.02 14.97 18.10
CA LEU A 53 3.15 14.11 18.48
C LEU A 53 4.03 13.71 17.27
N SER A 54 3.83 14.34 16.11
CA SER A 54 4.46 13.91 14.84
C SER A 54 5.98 13.86 14.92
N GLU A 55 6.59 14.95 15.36
CA GLU A 55 8.06 15.07 15.44
C GLU A 55 8.62 14.22 16.58
N ASP A 56 7.95 14.16 17.73
CA ASP A 56 8.39 13.35 18.87
C ASP A 56 8.38 11.85 18.54
N ALA A 57 7.30 11.38 17.91
CA ALA A 57 7.19 10.01 17.42
C ALA A 57 8.29 9.69 16.40
N LYS A 58 8.58 10.64 15.49
CA LYS A 58 9.64 10.51 14.49
C LYS A 58 11.02 10.39 15.15
N THR A 59 11.35 11.31 16.05
CA THR A 59 12.61 11.28 16.80
C THR A 59 12.77 10.01 17.62
N TYR A 60 11.72 9.56 18.30
CA TYR A 60 11.71 8.32 19.09
C TYR A 60 12.00 7.10 18.20
N ILE A 61 11.41 7.04 17.01
CA ILE A 61 11.67 5.98 16.02
C ILE A 61 13.13 6.04 15.53
N TYR A 62 13.67 7.23 15.26
CA TYR A 62 15.01 7.40 14.68
C TYR A 62 16.09 6.98 15.68
N ILE A 63 15.94 7.38 16.94
CA ILE A 63 16.81 6.96 18.04
C ILE A 63 16.85 5.43 18.12
N HIS A 64 15.69 4.78 18.09
CA HIS A 64 15.62 3.32 18.12
C HIS A 64 16.36 2.68 16.94
N PHE A 65 16.28 3.27 15.75
CA PHE A 65 16.99 2.75 14.58
C PHE A 65 18.50 2.91 14.67
N TYR A 66 19.02 4.02 15.19
CA TYR A 66 20.46 4.17 15.42
C TYR A 66 21.02 3.08 16.32
N GLU A 67 20.25 2.63 17.31
CA GLU A 67 20.68 1.61 18.27
C GLU A 67 20.51 0.18 17.73
N THR A 68 19.67 -0.04 16.72
CA THR A 68 19.25 -1.39 16.33
C THR A 68 19.63 -1.80 14.92
N VAL A 69 19.85 -0.87 13.99
CA VAL A 69 20.06 -1.21 12.58
C VAL A 69 21.34 -2.04 12.35
N ILE A 70 22.46 -1.62 12.94
CA ILE A 70 23.73 -2.35 12.85
C ILE A 70 23.62 -3.70 13.58
N PRO A 71 23.32 -3.77 14.89
CA PRO A 71 23.40 -5.03 15.61
C PRO A 71 22.25 -6.01 15.30
N LYS A 72 21.04 -5.52 15.00
CA LYS A 72 19.86 -6.40 14.85
C LYS A 72 19.50 -6.73 13.40
N PHE A 73 19.98 -5.94 12.43
CA PHE A 73 19.72 -6.22 11.01
C PHE A 73 20.99 -6.59 10.24
N LEU A 74 21.98 -5.69 10.21
CA LEU A 74 23.19 -5.87 9.39
C LEU A 74 24.07 -6.99 9.95
N LEU A 75 24.31 -7.00 11.26
CA LEU A 75 25.15 -7.97 11.97
C LEU A 75 24.32 -8.96 12.79
N LYS A 76 23.13 -9.35 12.30
CA LYS A 76 22.20 -10.25 13.00
C LYS A 76 22.82 -11.60 13.40
N ASN A 77 23.89 -12.01 12.72
CA ASN A 77 24.64 -13.26 12.95
C ASN A 77 25.90 -13.05 13.82
N GLY A 78 26.03 -11.89 14.48
CA GLY A 78 27.21 -11.53 15.27
C GLY A 78 28.25 -10.74 14.48
N ILE A 79 29.20 -10.13 15.19
CA ILE A 79 30.21 -9.21 14.65
C ILE A 79 31.12 -9.88 13.58
N ASN A 80 31.37 -11.18 13.73
CA ASN A 80 32.19 -11.97 12.80
C ASN A 80 31.35 -12.75 11.77
N GLY A 81 30.03 -12.56 11.78
CA GLY A 81 29.11 -13.22 10.86
C GLY A 81 28.99 -12.50 9.52
N PRO A 82 28.35 -13.12 8.51
CA PRO A 82 28.11 -12.45 7.23
C PRO A 82 27.14 -11.28 7.41
N VAL A 83 27.48 -10.14 6.80
CA VAL A 83 26.63 -8.94 6.76
C VAL A 83 25.37 -9.23 5.92
N ASN A 84 24.23 -8.77 6.41
CA ASN A 84 22.95 -8.97 5.75
C ASN A 84 22.68 -7.90 4.67
N TYR A 85 23.02 -8.23 3.42
CA TYR A 85 22.79 -7.35 2.26
C TYR A 85 21.45 -7.63 1.53
N ASP A 86 20.35 -7.76 2.27
CA ASP A 86 19.00 -8.00 1.72
C ASP A 86 18.17 -6.69 1.71
N PRO A 87 18.04 -5.98 0.57
CA PRO A 87 17.33 -4.71 0.48
C PRO A 87 15.81 -4.85 0.71
N GLU A 88 15.21 -5.94 0.24
CA GLU A 88 13.78 -6.21 0.45
C GLU A 88 13.54 -6.58 1.91
N GLY A 89 14.39 -7.43 2.48
CA GLY A 89 14.37 -7.77 3.90
C GLY A 89 14.57 -6.54 4.80
N PHE A 90 15.42 -5.60 4.40
CA PHE A 90 15.66 -4.36 5.12
C PHE A 90 14.44 -3.46 5.14
N SER A 91 13.81 -3.26 3.98
CA SER A 91 12.60 -2.45 3.86
C SER A 91 11.46 -3.01 4.72
N HIS A 92 11.26 -4.33 4.69
CA HIS A 92 10.27 -4.99 5.55
C HIS A 92 10.61 -4.90 7.04
N TRP A 93 11.89 -5.02 7.38
CA TRP A 93 12.36 -4.89 8.76
C TRP A 93 12.15 -3.47 9.28
N LEU A 94 12.51 -2.44 8.50
CA LEU A 94 12.30 -1.03 8.82
C LEU A 94 10.83 -0.75 9.13
N CYS A 95 9.90 -1.10 8.24
CA CYS A 95 8.48 -0.84 8.47
C CYS A 95 7.96 -1.53 9.75
N ARG A 96 8.38 -2.77 10.00
CA ARG A 96 7.97 -3.54 11.18
C ARG A 96 8.50 -2.94 12.47
N VAL A 97 9.78 -2.59 12.51
CA VAL A 97 10.42 -1.97 13.69
C VAL A 97 9.81 -0.59 13.94
N ALA A 98 9.67 0.23 12.90
CA ALA A 98 9.07 1.55 13.00
C ALA A 98 7.65 1.51 13.58
N LYS A 99 6.80 0.60 13.07
CA LYS A 99 5.43 0.42 13.57
C LYS A 99 5.43 0.01 15.05
N ARG A 100 6.27 -0.97 15.42
CA ARG A 100 6.37 -1.43 16.81
C ARG A 100 6.86 -0.32 17.74
N THR A 101 7.88 0.42 17.32
CA THR A 101 8.44 1.53 18.08
C THR A 101 7.43 2.67 18.23
N PHE A 102 6.67 2.98 17.20
CA PHE A 102 5.55 3.93 17.27
C PHE A 102 4.48 3.51 18.28
N ILE A 103 4.09 2.23 18.30
CA ILE A 103 3.12 1.73 19.28
C ILE A 103 3.66 1.84 20.71
N ASN A 104 4.95 1.58 20.92
CA ASN A 104 5.57 1.72 22.23
C ASN A 104 5.62 3.19 22.69
N PHE A 105 6.00 4.10 21.79
CA PHE A 105 5.90 5.54 22.04
C PHE A 105 4.48 5.93 22.47
N MET A 106 3.45 5.50 21.73
CA MET A 106 2.07 5.79 22.10
C MET A 106 1.65 5.18 23.45
N LYS A 107 2.19 4.02 23.84
CA LYS A 107 1.95 3.44 25.18
C LYS A 107 2.54 4.33 26.28
N GLU A 108 3.74 4.84 26.08
CA GLU A 108 4.42 5.72 27.04
C GLU A 108 3.65 7.05 27.18
N GLU A 109 3.18 7.62 26.07
CA GLU A 109 2.33 8.82 26.07
C GLU A 109 0.97 8.59 26.73
N LEU A 110 0.34 7.44 26.47
CA LEU A 110 -0.90 7.05 27.13
C LEU A 110 -0.69 6.88 28.63
N LEU A 111 0.39 6.22 29.05
CA LEU A 111 0.75 6.07 30.46
C LEU A 111 0.98 7.43 31.13
N PHE A 112 1.68 8.35 30.47
CA PHE A 112 1.94 9.68 30.99
C PHE A 112 0.65 10.49 31.19
N SER A 113 -0.23 10.48 30.19
CA SER A 113 -1.50 11.21 30.21
C SER A 113 -2.54 10.64 31.18
N SER A 114 -2.47 9.34 31.50
CA SER A 114 -3.46 8.63 32.33
C SER A 114 -3.12 8.52 33.81
N ARG A 115 -1.96 9.01 34.26
CA ARG A 115 -1.50 9.06 35.67
C ARG A 115 -2.43 9.83 36.64
N VAL A 116 -3.53 10.40 36.14
CA VAL A 116 -4.51 11.16 36.92
C VAL A 116 -5.71 10.27 37.36
N ILE A 117 -5.86 9.05 36.84
CA ILE A 117 -7.10 8.26 37.00
C ILE A 117 -6.81 6.78 37.35
N SER A 118 -7.20 6.37 38.56
CA SER A 118 -7.49 5.00 39.04
C SER A 118 -6.34 4.02 39.37
N THR A 119 -6.72 2.97 40.12
CA THR A 119 -5.93 1.80 40.51
C THR A 119 -5.36 1.04 39.31
N ASP A 120 -4.10 0.61 39.44
CA ASP A 120 -3.25 0.06 38.36
C ASP A 120 -3.95 -0.91 37.38
N ASP A 121 -4.89 -1.75 37.83
CA ASP A 121 -5.57 -2.74 36.97
C ASP A 121 -6.52 -2.13 35.93
N GLU A 122 -7.22 -1.03 36.24
CA GLU A 122 -8.12 -0.36 35.28
C GLU A 122 -7.32 0.40 34.23
N LEU A 123 -6.24 1.04 34.67
CA LEU A 123 -5.26 1.70 33.81
C LEU A 123 -4.64 0.73 32.80
N LEU A 124 -4.20 -0.45 33.25
CA LEU A 124 -3.62 -1.47 32.38
C LEU A 124 -4.64 -2.01 31.37
N LYS A 125 -5.91 -2.20 31.76
CA LYS A 125 -6.98 -2.61 30.85
C LYS A 125 -7.25 -1.56 29.78
N PHE A 126 -7.31 -0.28 30.19
CA PHE A 126 -7.50 0.84 29.27
C PHE A 126 -6.36 0.90 28.23
N ILE A 127 -5.10 0.91 28.69
CA ILE A 127 -3.94 0.96 27.79
C ILE A 127 -3.94 -0.24 26.83
N THR A 128 -4.25 -1.44 27.33
CA THR A 128 -4.29 -2.64 26.50
C THR A 128 -5.34 -2.54 25.39
N ALA A 129 -6.55 -2.11 25.71
CA ALA A 129 -7.61 -1.91 24.73
C ALA A 129 -7.23 -0.85 23.68
N GLU A 130 -6.63 0.24 24.13
CA GLU A 130 -6.21 1.36 23.27
C GLU A 130 -5.10 0.95 22.29
N VAL A 131 -4.12 0.19 22.76
CA VAL A 131 -3.03 -0.38 21.95
C VAL A 131 -3.57 -1.32 20.89
N ILE A 132 -4.47 -2.25 21.26
CA ILE A 132 -5.09 -3.19 20.32
C ILE A 132 -5.87 -2.43 19.24
N GLY A 133 -6.59 -1.38 19.64
CA GLY A 133 -7.30 -0.52 18.69
C GLY A 133 -6.36 0.21 17.74
N LEU A 134 -5.24 0.74 18.25
CA LEU A 134 -4.22 1.40 17.45
C LEU A 134 -3.60 0.43 16.44
N GLU A 135 -3.17 -0.76 16.87
CA GLU A 135 -2.58 -1.79 16.01
C GLU A 135 -3.48 -2.14 14.81
N LYS A 136 -4.76 -2.40 15.08
CA LYS A 136 -5.76 -2.68 14.02
C LYS A 136 -5.88 -1.53 13.03
N ASN A 137 -5.99 -0.30 13.53
CA ASN A 137 -6.12 0.90 12.68
C ASN A 137 -4.89 1.17 11.80
N LEU A 138 -3.70 0.84 12.31
CA LEU A 138 -2.44 0.96 11.56
C LEU A 138 -2.35 -0.11 10.47
N ASP A 139 -2.73 -1.36 10.76
CA ASP A 139 -2.77 -2.44 9.76
C ASP A 139 -3.76 -2.17 8.62
N GLU A 140 -4.94 -1.64 8.95
CA GLU A 140 -5.90 -1.21 7.93
C GLU A 140 -5.35 -0.07 7.07
N ALA A 141 -4.60 0.86 7.66
CA ALA A 141 -3.97 1.97 6.92
C ALA A 141 -3.01 1.46 5.85
N GLU A 142 -2.10 0.59 6.29
CA GLU A 142 -1.07 0.02 5.44
C GLU A 142 -1.69 -0.85 4.34
N THR A 143 -2.71 -1.64 4.69
CA THR A 143 -3.49 -2.43 3.73
C THR A 143 -4.13 -1.53 2.67
N ARG A 144 -4.85 -0.47 3.06
CA ARG A 144 -5.48 0.47 2.13
C ARG A 144 -4.45 1.16 1.23
N GLN A 145 -3.30 1.55 1.77
CA GLN A 145 -2.23 2.17 1.00
C GLN A 145 -1.60 1.21 -0.02
N ARG A 146 -1.36 -0.05 0.36
CA ARG A 146 -0.90 -1.12 -0.56
C ARG A 146 -1.93 -1.34 -1.67
N LEU A 147 -3.22 -1.40 -1.33
CA LEU A 147 -4.29 -1.52 -2.31
C LEU A 147 -4.35 -0.32 -3.26
N ARG A 148 -4.19 0.91 -2.77
CA ARG A 148 -4.10 2.12 -3.62
C ARG A 148 -2.90 2.07 -4.57
N LYS A 149 -1.74 1.59 -4.10
CA LYS A 149 -0.55 1.38 -4.96
C LYS A 149 -0.86 0.38 -6.07
N ILE A 150 -1.45 -0.77 -5.74
CA ILE A 150 -1.85 -1.78 -6.73
C ILE A 150 -2.82 -1.20 -7.75
N PHE A 151 -3.83 -0.45 -7.29
CA PHE A 151 -4.80 0.22 -8.15
C PHE A 151 -4.10 1.16 -9.16
N SER A 152 -3.15 1.97 -8.67
CA SER A 152 -2.35 2.87 -9.51
C SER A 152 -1.48 2.11 -10.52
N ILE A 153 -0.83 1.02 -10.09
CA ILE A 153 -0.03 0.15 -10.97
C ILE A 153 -0.89 -0.32 -12.14
N VAL A 154 -2.09 -0.86 -11.88
CA VAL A 154 -2.99 -1.38 -12.92
C VAL A 154 -3.35 -0.32 -13.96
N ILE A 155 -3.66 0.89 -13.52
CA ILE A 155 -3.95 2.00 -14.44
C ILE A 155 -2.75 2.28 -15.34
N ASN A 156 -1.54 2.22 -14.79
CA ASN A 156 -0.31 2.58 -15.50
C ASN A 156 0.34 1.41 -16.28
N LEU A 157 -0.11 0.16 -16.10
CA LEU A 157 0.41 -0.98 -16.86
C LEU A 157 0.23 -0.78 -18.37
N ARG A 158 1.23 -1.17 -19.16
CA ARG A 158 1.13 -1.17 -20.62
C ARG A 158 0.32 -2.38 -21.09
N MET A 159 -1.00 -2.22 -21.16
CA MET A 159 -1.94 -3.23 -21.66
C MET A 159 -3.20 -2.60 -22.26
N SER A 160 -4.01 -3.41 -22.95
CA SER A 160 -5.30 -2.99 -23.52
C SER A 160 -6.26 -2.49 -22.44
N ILE A 161 -7.01 -1.43 -22.76
CA ILE A 161 -7.88 -0.73 -21.81
C ILE A 161 -8.99 -1.62 -21.22
N TYR A 162 -9.56 -2.53 -22.02
CA TYR A 162 -10.59 -3.45 -21.52
C TYR A 162 -10.08 -4.30 -20.36
N LYS A 163 -8.83 -4.78 -20.39
CA LYS A 163 -8.23 -5.59 -19.30
C LYS A 163 -8.06 -4.76 -18.02
N LYS A 164 -7.67 -3.49 -18.16
CA LYS A 164 -7.57 -2.56 -17.03
C LYS A 164 -8.94 -2.37 -16.39
N LEU A 165 -9.95 -2.01 -17.20
CA LEU A 165 -11.31 -1.78 -16.73
C LEU A 165 -11.92 -3.04 -16.10
N THR A 166 -11.69 -4.23 -16.67
CA THR A 166 -12.11 -5.50 -16.06
C THR A 166 -11.54 -5.65 -14.65
N TRP A 167 -10.23 -5.46 -14.49
CA TRP A 167 -9.59 -5.64 -13.18
C TRP A 167 -10.07 -4.59 -12.17
N LEU A 168 -10.11 -3.31 -12.58
CA LEU A 168 -10.56 -2.21 -11.72
C LEU A 168 -12.00 -2.45 -11.26
N LEU A 169 -12.88 -2.86 -12.18
CA LEU A 169 -14.28 -3.11 -11.88
C LEU A 169 -14.47 -4.33 -10.97
N GLU A 170 -13.77 -5.44 -11.20
CA GLU A 170 -13.83 -6.61 -10.29
C GLU A 170 -13.40 -6.21 -8.88
N PHE A 171 -12.28 -5.50 -8.76
CA PHE A 171 -11.76 -5.01 -7.50
C PHE A 171 -12.77 -4.11 -6.77
N LEU A 172 -13.37 -3.15 -7.48
CA LEU A 172 -14.34 -2.22 -6.91
C LEU A 172 -15.65 -2.91 -6.52
N LEU A 173 -16.10 -3.91 -7.28
CA LEU A 173 -17.29 -4.71 -6.95
C LEU A 173 -17.05 -5.55 -5.70
N ILE A 174 -15.87 -6.16 -5.55
CA ILE A 174 -15.50 -6.90 -4.35
C ILE A 174 -15.55 -5.98 -3.12
N ILE A 175 -15.00 -4.76 -3.22
CA ILE A 175 -14.96 -3.82 -2.09
C ILE A 175 -16.34 -3.24 -1.77
N ASN A 176 -17.06 -2.72 -2.76
CA ASN A 176 -18.35 -2.04 -2.54
C ASN A 176 -19.45 -3.00 -2.07
N HIS A 177 -19.42 -4.27 -2.50
CA HIS A 177 -20.49 -5.23 -2.20
C HIS A 177 -20.05 -6.35 -1.26
N ASN A 178 -18.80 -6.34 -0.78
CA ASN A 178 -18.20 -7.44 -0.01
C ASN A 178 -18.39 -8.81 -0.69
N SER A 179 -18.33 -8.81 -2.03
CA SER A 179 -18.63 -9.97 -2.86
C SER A 179 -17.41 -10.88 -3.05
N LYS A 180 -17.64 -12.17 -3.28
CA LYS A 180 -16.57 -13.08 -3.69
C LYS A 180 -16.17 -12.84 -5.15
N LYS A 181 -14.93 -13.20 -5.50
CA LYS A 181 -14.40 -13.14 -6.88
C LYS A 181 -15.37 -13.73 -7.93
N ILE A 182 -15.93 -14.90 -7.65
CA ILE A 182 -16.85 -15.60 -8.57
C ILE A 182 -18.13 -14.79 -8.78
N GLU A 183 -18.65 -14.14 -7.74
CA GLU A 183 -19.86 -13.31 -7.82
C GLU A 183 -19.59 -12.01 -8.59
N ALA A 184 -18.45 -11.36 -8.33
CA ALA A 184 -18.02 -10.18 -9.10
C ALA A 184 -17.92 -10.49 -10.61
N ASN A 185 -17.35 -11.65 -10.97
CA ASN A 185 -17.26 -12.08 -12.37
C ASN A 185 -18.62 -12.33 -13.02
N ARG A 186 -19.56 -12.93 -12.29
CA ARG A 186 -20.95 -13.10 -12.75
C ARG A 186 -21.67 -11.77 -12.92
N ILE A 187 -21.45 -10.81 -12.01
CA ILE A 187 -22.01 -9.46 -12.15
C ILE A 187 -21.44 -8.78 -13.40
N MET A 188 -20.13 -8.88 -13.62
CA MET A 188 -19.50 -8.33 -14.83
C MET A 188 -20.09 -8.90 -16.11
N GLU A 189 -20.19 -10.23 -16.21
CA GLU A 189 -20.83 -10.89 -17.35
C GLU A 189 -22.29 -10.42 -17.52
N LYS A 190 -23.10 -10.48 -16.48
CA LYS A 190 -24.54 -10.23 -16.59
C LYS A 190 -24.88 -8.77 -16.87
N VAL A 191 -24.13 -7.82 -16.30
CA VAL A 191 -24.48 -6.40 -16.32
C VAL A 191 -23.72 -5.64 -17.41
N PHE A 192 -22.51 -6.07 -17.76
CA PHE A 192 -21.62 -5.27 -18.61
C PHE A 192 -21.36 -5.86 -19.99
N SER A 193 -21.77 -7.10 -20.28
CA SER A 193 -21.54 -7.70 -21.61
C SER A 193 -22.03 -6.83 -22.77
N ASP A 194 -23.20 -6.22 -22.64
CA ASP A 194 -23.79 -5.36 -23.68
C ASP A 194 -23.45 -3.88 -23.53
N LYS A 195 -22.68 -3.50 -22.50
CA LYS A 195 -22.25 -2.12 -22.26
C LYS A 195 -20.97 -1.82 -23.02
N SER A 196 -20.81 -0.57 -23.44
CA SER A 196 -19.56 -0.09 -24.02
C SER A 196 -18.46 0.02 -22.95
N LEU A 197 -17.19 0.01 -23.37
CA LEU A 197 -16.08 0.24 -22.44
C LEU A 197 -16.15 1.63 -21.77
N PHE A 198 -16.68 2.64 -22.47
CA PHE A 198 -16.91 3.95 -21.84
C PHE A 198 -17.93 3.85 -20.70
N SER A 199 -19.01 3.10 -20.87
CA SER A 199 -19.98 2.88 -19.78
C SER A 199 -19.34 2.13 -18.60
N MET A 200 -18.44 1.18 -18.85
CA MET A 200 -17.70 0.52 -17.77
C MET A 200 -16.81 1.50 -17.01
N TYR A 201 -16.10 2.38 -17.74
CA TYR A 201 -15.27 3.43 -17.15
C TYR A 201 -16.10 4.38 -16.26
N CYS A 202 -17.26 4.83 -16.72
CA CYS A 202 -18.16 5.65 -15.89
C CYS A 202 -18.57 4.91 -14.61
N THR A 203 -18.89 3.62 -14.68
CA THR A 203 -19.20 2.83 -13.47
C THR A 203 -18.00 2.71 -12.53
N VAL A 204 -16.78 2.58 -13.06
CA VAL A 204 -15.55 2.60 -12.24
C VAL A 204 -15.46 3.91 -11.46
N LEU A 205 -15.71 5.06 -12.08
CA LEU A 205 -15.69 6.35 -11.40
C LEU A 205 -16.74 6.41 -10.28
N VAL A 206 -17.98 6.02 -10.56
CA VAL A 206 -19.07 6.01 -9.56
C VAL A 206 -18.76 5.09 -8.38
N LEU A 207 -18.22 3.89 -8.62
CA LEU A 207 -17.89 2.95 -7.55
C LEU A 207 -16.70 3.42 -6.69
N ILE A 208 -15.81 4.24 -7.23
CA ILE A 208 -14.68 4.82 -6.48
C ILE A 208 -15.14 5.92 -5.54
N GLU A 209 -16.12 6.73 -5.93
CA GLU A 209 -16.67 7.78 -5.06
C GLU A 209 -17.23 7.22 -3.73
N ASN A 210 -17.65 5.96 -3.73
CA ASN A 210 -18.14 5.26 -2.54
C ASN A 210 -17.02 4.67 -1.65
N ILE A 211 -15.75 4.81 -2.02
CA ILE A 211 -14.60 4.29 -1.28
C ILE A 211 -13.71 5.46 -0.80
N PRO A 212 -13.87 5.95 0.45
CA PRO A 212 -13.26 7.20 0.90
C PRO A 212 -11.73 7.27 0.83
N TRP A 213 -11.05 6.13 0.82
CA TRP A 213 -9.59 6.03 0.80
C TRP A 213 -9.00 5.78 -0.60
N LEU A 214 -9.85 5.63 -1.61
CA LEU A 214 -9.46 5.35 -2.98
C LEU A 214 -9.90 6.51 -3.88
N SER A 215 -8.99 6.98 -4.74
CA SER A 215 -9.27 8.02 -5.72
C SER A 215 -8.47 7.76 -6.99
N ILE A 216 -8.92 8.31 -8.11
CA ILE A 216 -8.15 8.34 -9.36
C ILE A 216 -7.65 9.77 -9.56
N THR A 217 -6.34 9.96 -9.74
CA THR A 217 -5.77 11.28 -10.03
C THR A 217 -6.12 11.73 -11.45
N GLU A 218 -5.96 13.01 -11.77
CA GLU A 218 -6.22 13.50 -13.13
C GLU A 218 -5.28 12.86 -14.17
N GLU A 219 -4.03 12.57 -13.79
CA GLU A 219 -3.08 11.84 -14.64
C GLU A 219 -3.55 10.40 -14.91
N GLU A 220 -4.02 9.71 -13.86
CA GLU A 220 -4.56 8.36 -13.99
C GLU A 220 -5.85 8.34 -14.84
N LYS A 221 -6.71 9.36 -14.71
CA LYS A 221 -7.89 9.53 -15.58
C LYS A 221 -7.47 9.74 -17.03
N ALA A 222 -6.49 10.60 -17.28
CA ALA A 222 -5.98 10.85 -18.62
C ALA A 222 -5.42 9.57 -19.28
N VAL A 223 -4.74 8.71 -18.51
CA VAL A 223 -4.27 7.40 -19.00
C VAL A 223 -5.43 6.49 -19.41
N LEU A 224 -6.52 6.46 -18.64
CA LEU A 224 -7.70 5.65 -18.97
C LEU A 224 -8.43 6.21 -20.19
N ILE A 225 -8.64 7.53 -20.26
CA ILE A 225 -9.27 8.21 -21.39
C ILE A 225 -8.47 7.99 -22.67
N ALA A 226 -7.15 8.22 -22.63
CA ALA A 226 -6.29 7.95 -23.78
C ALA A 226 -6.32 6.48 -24.22
N GLY A 227 -6.55 5.55 -23.29
CA GLY A 227 -6.77 4.14 -23.61
C GLY A 227 -8.09 3.88 -24.34
N LEU A 228 -9.16 4.55 -23.91
CA LEU A 228 -10.49 4.48 -24.53
C LEU A 228 -10.54 5.14 -25.91
N GLU A 229 -9.79 6.22 -26.11
CA GLU A 229 -9.80 6.98 -27.35
C GLU A 229 -9.00 6.35 -28.50
N LYS A 230 -8.22 5.31 -28.22
CA LYS A 230 -7.49 4.56 -29.25
C LYS A 230 -8.46 3.93 -30.24
N SER A 231 -8.06 3.91 -31.52
CA SER A 231 -8.74 3.14 -32.56
C SER A 231 -8.72 1.65 -32.21
N TYR A 232 -9.89 1.03 -32.23
CA TYR A 232 -10.03 -0.42 -32.15
C TYR A 232 -9.95 -1.02 -33.56
N ASP A 233 -10.67 -0.41 -34.50
CA ASP A 233 -10.55 -0.65 -35.94
C ASP A 233 -10.67 0.68 -36.72
N GLU A 234 -10.86 0.61 -38.03
CA GLU A 234 -10.96 1.77 -38.93
C GLU A 234 -12.17 2.68 -38.63
N ASN A 235 -13.21 2.16 -37.98
CA ASN A 235 -14.51 2.81 -37.83
C ASN A 235 -14.89 3.11 -36.37
N GLN A 236 -14.24 2.48 -35.38
CA GLN A 236 -14.59 2.66 -33.97
C GLN A 236 -13.40 2.79 -33.04
N LYS A 237 -13.60 3.55 -31.96
CA LYS A 237 -12.68 3.65 -30.82
C LYS A 237 -13.00 2.57 -29.81
N TYR A 238 -12.02 2.19 -28.98
CA TYR A 238 -12.24 1.27 -27.86
C TYR A 238 -13.39 1.72 -26.95
N ALA A 239 -13.60 3.02 -26.78
CA ALA A 239 -14.68 3.61 -25.98
C ALA A 239 -16.07 3.07 -26.35
N ASP A 240 -16.32 2.87 -27.65
CA ASP A 240 -17.64 2.58 -28.21
C ASP A 240 -17.93 1.08 -28.31
N VAL A 241 -16.87 0.27 -28.30
CA VAL A 241 -16.94 -1.19 -28.44
C VAL A 241 -17.61 -1.82 -27.22
N LYS A 242 -18.51 -2.78 -27.46
CA LYS A 242 -19.15 -3.55 -26.39
C LYS A 242 -18.15 -4.44 -25.67
N TYR A 243 -18.30 -4.56 -24.36
CA TYR A 243 -17.39 -5.39 -23.56
C TYR A 243 -17.36 -6.86 -24.00
N SER A 244 -18.50 -7.39 -24.43
CA SER A 244 -18.61 -8.76 -24.93
C SER A 244 -17.83 -9.06 -26.20
N GLU A 245 -17.50 -8.04 -27.00
CA GLU A 245 -16.72 -8.22 -28.23
C GLU A 245 -15.26 -8.62 -27.94
N PHE A 246 -14.79 -8.39 -26.71
CA PHE A 246 -13.46 -8.82 -26.29
C PHE A 246 -13.43 -10.27 -25.82
N TYR A 247 -14.57 -10.94 -25.60
CA TYR A 247 -14.59 -12.29 -25.04
C TYR A 247 -13.93 -13.31 -25.97
N MET A 248 -13.11 -14.16 -25.37
CA MET A 248 -12.54 -15.32 -26.05
C MET A 248 -13.62 -16.37 -26.34
N LYS A 249 -13.35 -17.26 -27.30
CA LYS A 249 -14.24 -18.38 -27.68
C LYS A 249 -14.68 -19.26 -26.51
N LYS A 250 -13.91 -19.30 -25.41
CA LYS A 250 -14.21 -20.07 -24.19
C LYS A 250 -15.28 -19.42 -23.30
N GLY A 251 -15.81 -18.28 -23.69
CA GLY A 251 -16.89 -17.58 -23.01
C GLY A 251 -16.44 -16.46 -22.05
N PRO A 252 -17.40 -15.69 -21.53
CA PRO A 252 -17.18 -14.49 -20.73
C PRO A 252 -16.39 -14.75 -19.44
N ILE A 253 -16.86 -15.66 -18.59
CA ILE A 253 -16.22 -15.97 -17.30
C ILE A 253 -14.77 -16.44 -17.47
N SER A 254 -14.52 -17.29 -18.46
CA SER A 254 -13.18 -17.76 -18.81
C SER A 254 -12.28 -16.61 -19.25
N SER A 255 -12.83 -15.66 -20.01
CA SER A 255 -12.11 -14.49 -20.53
C SER A 255 -11.73 -13.54 -19.40
N ILE A 256 -12.71 -13.17 -18.58
CA ILE A 256 -12.55 -12.33 -17.40
C ILE A 256 -11.46 -12.91 -16.48
N SER A 257 -11.57 -14.19 -16.12
CA SER A 257 -10.62 -14.86 -15.23
C SER A 257 -9.20 -14.87 -15.79
N ASP A 258 -9.02 -15.15 -17.09
CA ASP A 258 -7.71 -15.11 -17.76
C ASP A 258 -7.10 -13.70 -17.68
N TRP A 259 -7.88 -12.66 -17.97
CA TRP A 259 -7.37 -11.29 -17.94
C TRP A 259 -6.96 -10.87 -16.54
N ILE A 260 -7.81 -11.09 -15.54
CA ILE A 260 -7.51 -10.79 -14.15
C ILE A 260 -6.22 -11.49 -13.70
N ASN A 261 -6.06 -12.78 -14.03
CA ASN A 261 -4.86 -13.52 -13.64
C ASN A 261 -3.61 -12.95 -14.32
N ARG A 262 -3.68 -12.59 -15.60
CA ARG A 262 -2.56 -11.92 -16.29
C ARG A 262 -2.24 -10.56 -15.68
N VAL A 263 -3.24 -9.75 -15.35
CA VAL A 263 -3.03 -8.47 -14.67
C VAL A 263 -2.40 -8.70 -13.29
N ASN A 264 -2.87 -9.66 -12.52
CA ASN A 264 -2.28 -10.03 -11.22
C ASN A 264 -0.82 -10.46 -11.34
N ASP A 265 -0.47 -11.24 -12.35
CA ASP A 265 0.91 -11.64 -12.58
C ASP A 265 1.79 -10.46 -13.02
N MET A 266 1.24 -9.48 -13.74
CA MET A 266 1.93 -8.23 -14.05
C MET A 266 2.11 -7.36 -12.80
N ILE A 267 1.08 -7.21 -11.96
CA ILE A 267 1.17 -6.51 -10.67
C ILE A 267 2.27 -7.14 -9.82
N LYS A 268 2.30 -8.48 -9.69
CA LYS A 268 3.34 -9.18 -8.93
C LYS A 268 4.74 -8.91 -9.46
N LYS A 269 4.91 -8.72 -10.76
CA LYS A 269 6.20 -8.35 -11.36
C LYS A 269 6.57 -6.90 -11.06
N GLU A 270 5.61 -5.99 -11.13
CA GLU A 270 5.82 -4.56 -10.79
C GLU A 270 6.02 -4.32 -9.29
N LEU A 271 5.49 -5.18 -8.41
CA LEU A 271 5.71 -5.10 -6.96
C LEU A 271 7.03 -5.74 -6.51
N LYS A 272 7.79 -6.35 -7.43
CA LYS A 272 9.11 -6.96 -7.19
C LYS A 272 10.26 -6.14 -7.80
N LYS A 273 9.94 -4.98 -8.38
CA LYS A 273 10.86 -4.10 -9.12
C LYS A 273 11.06 -2.83 -8.33
#